data_AF-A0A392UC83-F1
#
_entry.id   AF-A0A392UC83-F1
#
_cell.length_a   1.000
_cell.length_b   1.000
_cell.length_c   1.000
_cell.angle_alpha   90.00
_cell.angle_beta   90.00
_cell.angle_gamma   90.00
#
_symmetry.space_group_name_H-M   'P 1'
#
loop_
_entity.id
_entity.type
_entity.pdbx_description
1 polymer ?
#
loop_
_entity_poly.entity_id
_entity_poly.type
_entity_poly.pdbx_seq_one_letter_code
_entity_poly.pdbx_strand_id
1 'polypeptide(L)' 'MAWYKSLPAKSITSWRDLGEQFTRHFTASRWQPKTEATLEAILQGKDKSLRTYIERFNKEAVQ' A
#
# COMPACT_ATOMS: atom_id res chain seq x y z
N MET A 1 -16.28 -0.56 12.28
CA MET A 1 -16.03 -0.41 13.74
C MET A 1 -15.53 -1.68 14.43
N ALA A 2 -15.43 -2.83 13.76
CA ALA A 2 -14.98 -4.08 14.39
C ALA A 2 -13.56 -4.00 14.97
N TRP A 3 -12.61 -3.36 14.27
CA TRP A 3 -11.22 -3.19 14.72
C TRP A 3 -11.11 -2.47 16.07
N TYR A 4 -11.76 -1.32 16.22
CA TYR A 4 -11.68 -0.55 17.46
C TYR A 4 -12.22 -1.34 18.66
N LYS A 5 -13.25 -2.17 18.44
CA LYS A 5 -13.85 -3.03 19.47
C LYS A 5 -13.00 -4.28 19.78
N SER A 6 -12.06 -4.66 18.92
CA SER A 6 -11.16 -5.80 19.14
C SER A 6 -9.87 -5.42 19.87
N LEU A 7 -9.66 -4.13 20.17
CA LEU A 7 -8.47 -3.67 20.87
C LEU A 7 -8.50 -4.12 22.35
N PRO A 8 -7.37 -4.57 22.93
CA PRO A 8 -7.30 -4.90 24.34
C PRO A 8 -7.64 -3.70 25.23
N ALA A 9 -8.21 -3.96 26.40
CA ALA A 9 -8.47 -2.90 27.37
C ALA A 9 -7.19 -2.15 27.73
N LYS A 10 -7.25 -0.81 27.78
CA LYS A 10 -6.11 0.08 28.08
C LYS A 10 -4.96 0.02 27.06
N SER A 11 -5.17 -0.53 25.85
CA SER A 11 -4.16 -0.53 24.79
C SER A 11 -3.98 0.81 24.08
N ILE A 12 -4.87 1.79 24.35
CA ILE A 12 -4.78 3.16 23.86
C ILE A 12 -4.64 4.06 25.08
N THR A 13 -3.49 4.70 25.23
CA THR A 13 -3.21 5.57 26.38
C THR A 13 -3.22 7.06 26.02
N SER A 14 -3.23 7.39 24.72
CA SER A 14 -3.27 8.77 24.24
C SER A 14 -3.89 8.88 22.84
N TRP A 15 -4.24 10.10 22.43
CA TRP A 15 -4.69 10.37 21.06
C TRP A 15 -3.62 10.03 20.00
N ARG A 16 -2.35 10.20 20.33
CA ARG A 16 -1.23 9.84 19.44
C ARG A 16 -1.20 8.33 19.19
N ASP A 17 -1.34 7.55 20.24
CA ASP A 17 -1.35 6.08 20.21
C ASP A 17 -2.53 5.54 19.38
N LEU A 18 -3.73 6.12 19.56
CA LEU A 18 -4.89 5.83 18.71
C LEU A 18 -4.60 6.13 17.23
N GLY A 19 -4.01 7.29 16.93
CA GLY A 19 -3.68 7.68 15.55
C GLY A 19 -2.67 6.73 14.90
N GLU A 20 -1.65 6.30 15.64
CA GLU A 20 -0.64 5.35 15.16
C GLU A 20 -1.24 3.97 14.89
N GLN A 21 -2.02 3.43 15.83
CA GLN A 21 -2.67 2.12 15.65
C GLN A 21 -3.71 2.15 14.53
N PHE A 22 -4.47 3.25 14.40
CA PHE A 22 -5.39 3.46 13.28
C PHE A 22 -4.65 3.46 11.95
N THR A 23 -3.58 4.25 11.86
CA THR A 23 -2.75 4.34 10.64
C THR A 23 -2.21 2.97 10.30
N ARG A 24 -1.52 2.29 11.23
CA ARG A 24 -1.02 0.93 11.03
C ARG A 24 -2.10 -0.03 10.55
N HIS A 25 -3.28 -0.04 11.16
CA HIS A 25 -4.33 -0.98 10.79
C HIS A 25 -4.93 -0.72 9.40
N PHE A 26 -5.16 0.55 9.05
CA PHE A 26 -5.85 0.91 7.80
C PHE A 26 -4.91 1.31 6.65
N THR A 27 -3.62 1.51 6.91
CA THR A 27 -2.61 1.85 5.89
C THR A 27 -1.57 0.75 5.67
N ALA A 28 -1.56 -0.33 6.46
CA ALA A 28 -0.61 -1.44 6.29
C ALA A 28 -0.64 -2.09 4.89
N SER A 29 -1.73 -1.95 4.14
CA SER A 29 -1.85 -2.52 2.80
C SER A 29 -1.51 -1.55 1.65
N ARG A 30 -1.22 -0.27 1.92
CA ARG A 30 -1.18 0.75 0.85
C ARG A 30 0.21 1.07 0.32
N TRP A 31 1.28 0.70 1.01
CA TRP A 31 2.63 1.17 0.68
C TRP A 31 3.64 0.05 0.80
N GLN A 32 3.60 -0.91 -0.13
CA GLN A 32 4.85 -1.54 -0.51
C GLN A 32 5.74 -0.42 -1.09
N PRO A 33 6.96 -0.22 -0.59
CA PRO A 33 7.86 0.77 -1.17
C PRO A 33 7.97 0.51 -2.66
N LYS A 34 7.74 1.55 -3.47
CA LYS A 34 8.03 1.50 -4.89
C LYS A 34 9.54 1.41 -5.02
N THR A 35 10.03 0.20 -5.21
CA THR A 35 11.44 -0.04 -5.40
C THR A 35 11.74 -0.09 -6.89
N GLU A 36 13.00 0.17 -7.25
CA GLU A 36 13.50 -0.07 -8.60
C GLU A 36 13.18 -1.49 -9.07
N ALA A 37 13.32 -2.48 -8.18
CA ALA A 37 12.93 -3.87 -8.43
C ALA A 37 11.45 -4.05 -8.79
N THR A 38 10.54 -3.21 -8.26
CA THR A 38 9.11 -3.25 -8.60
C THR A 38 8.87 -2.77 -10.02
N LEU A 39 9.64 -1.77 -10.49
CA LEU A 39 9.55 -1.25 -11.85
C LEU A 39 10.22 -2.20 -12.86
N GLU A 40 11.36 -2.80 -12.51
CA GLU A 40 12.07 -3.80 -13.33
C GLU A 40 11.22 -5.06 -13.58
N ALA A 41 10.35 -5.42 -12.65
CA ALA A 41 9.42 -6.53 -12.81
C ALA A 41 8.33 -6.27 -13.87
N ILE A 42 8.14 -5.03 -14.31
CA ILE A 42 7.18 -4.67 -15.36
C ILE A 42 7.83 -4.90 -16.71
N LEU A 43 7.56 -6.07 -17.31
CA LEU A 43 8.05 -6.41 -18.64
C LEU A 43 6.94 -6.28 -19.68
N GLN A 44 7.30 -5.83 -20.88
CA GLN A 44 6.42 -5.92 -22.04
C GLN A 44 6.39 -7.38 -22.52
N GLY A 45 5.24 -8.05 -22.36
CA GLY A 45 5.04 -9.37 -22.95
C GLY A 45 5.04 -9.32 -24.47
N LYS A 46 5.54 -10.38 -25.13
CA LYS A 46 5.67 -10.46 -26.61
C LYS A 46 4.36 -10.17 -27.36
N ASP A 47 3.23 -10.54 -26.76
CA ASP A 47 1.89 -10.36 -27.34
C ASP A 47 1.12 -9.14 -26.79
N LYS A 48 1.77 -8.32 -25.96
CA LYS A 48 1.13 -7.14 -25.34
C LYS A 48 1.51 -5.87 -26.09
N SER A 49 0.50 -5.03 -26.33
CA SER A 49 0.71 -3.71 -26.92
C SER A 49 1.60 -2.84 -26.04
N LEU A 50 2.37 -1.95 -26.69
CA LEU A 50 3.21 -0.97 -26.00
C LEU A 50 2.38 -0.05 -25.10
N ARG A 51 1.17 0.31 -25.53
CA ARG A 51 0.24 1.15 -24.76
C ARG A 51 -0.10 0.53 -23.41
N THR A 52 -0.45 -0.76 -23.40
CA THR A 52 -0.77 -1.48 -22.15
C THR A 52 0.45 -1.62 -21.24
N TYR A 53 1.67 -1.68 -21.81
CA TYR A 53 2.90 -1.64 -21.03
C TYR A 53 3.09 -0.28 -20.36
N ILE A 54 3.02 0.81 -21.11
CA ILE A 54 3.18 2.18 -20.61
C ILE A 54 2.14 2.51 -19.52
N GLU A 55 0.89 2.10 -19.71
CA GLU A 55 -0.18 2.31 -18.71
C GLU A 55 0.15 1.63 -17.36
N ARG A 56 0.67 0.39 -17.38
CA ARG A 56 1.10 -0.32 -16.16
C ARG A 56 2.34 0.30 -15.55
N PHE A 57 3.34 0.63 -16.37
CA PHE A 57 4.56 1.26 -15.91
C PHE A 57 4.27 2.60 -15.22
N ASN A 58 3.46 3.46 -15.83
CA ASN A 58 3.09 4.76 -15.26
C ASN A 58 2.27 4.62 -13.98
N LYS A 59 1.38 3.62 -13.89
CA LYS A 59 0.62 3.35 -12.67
C LYS A 59 1.55 3.03 -11.50
N GLU A 60 2.55 2.18 -11.72
CA GLU A 60 3.52 1.82 -10.70
C GLU A 60 4.57 2.93 -10.46
N ALA A 61 4.91 3.76 -11.45
CA ALA A 61 5.89 4.84 -11.31
C ALA A 61 5.33 6.13 -10.68
N VAL A 62 4.09 6.53 -10.98
CA VAL A 62 3.56 7.88 -10.66
C VAL A 62 2.66 7.90 -9.42
N GLN A 63 2.04 6.78 -9.04
CA GLN A 63 1.00 6.73 -8.00
C GLN A 63 1.48 6.88 -6.55
#